data_AF-A0A6J7A7E1-F1
#
_entry.id   AF-A0A6J7A7E1-F1
#
_cell.length_a   1.000
_cell.length_b   1.000
_cell.length_c   1.000
_cell.angle_alpha   90.00
_cell.angle_beta   90.00
_cell.angle_gamma   90.00
#
_symmetry.space_group_name_H-M   'P 1'
#
loop_
_entity.id
_entity.type
_entity.pdbx_description
1 polymer ?
#
loop_
_entity_poly.entity_id
_entity_poly.type
_entity_poly.pdbx_seq_one_letter_code
_entity_poly.pdbx_strand_id
1 'polypeptide(L)'
;MWMPVDPVPRESTLEFLAGSHLGPWLMPRTFQGGQAKWFPEGSLGDLPDIDSDRDSFRILGWDLEPGDAVFFHMLTLHGAAGSRSRRRVFSVRFIGDDARHTVRNWKTSPEFTGLAAQLPDGVPFDHPLFPLLTS
;
A
#
# COMPACT_ATOMS: atom_id res chain seq x y z
N MET A 1 -7.11 -0.66 -4.08
CA MET A 1 -7.30 -1.37 -5.35
C MET A 1 -6.05 -1.25 -6.18
N TRP A 2 -5.65 -2.35 -6.81
CA TRP A 2 -4.55 -2.44 -7.75
C TRP A 2 -5.07 -3.14 -9.01
N MET A 3 -4.90 -2.50 -10.17
CA MET A 3 -5.45 -2.93 -11.45
C MET A 3 -4.36 -2.85 -12.53
N PRO A 4 -3.89 -3.98 -13.08
CA PRO A 4 -2.90 -3.95 -14.14
C PRO A 4 -3.52 -3.50 -15.46
N VAL A 5 -2.71 -2.82 -16.30
CA VAL A 5 -3.09 -2.49 -17.69
C VAL A 5 -2.26 -3.25 -18.73
N ASP A 6 -1.30 -4.05 -18.26
CA ASP A 6 -0.53 -5.03 -19.03
C ASP A 6 -0.70 -6.39 -18.31
N PRO A 7 -0.63 -7.54 -19.00
CA PRO A 7 -0.62 -8.85 -18.33
C PRO A 7 0.51 -8.95 -17.29
N VAL A 8 0.20 -9.54 -16.14
CA VAL A 8 1.15 -9.70 -15.03
C VAL A 8 1.22 -11.16 -14.60
N PRO A 9 2.31 -11.87 -14.94
CA PRO A 9 2.43 -13.28 -14.59
C PRO A 9 2.72 -13.46 -13.10
N ARG A 10 2.40 -14.65 -12.57
CA ARG A 10 2.41 -14.96 -11.13
C ARG A 10 3.74 -14.66 -10.45
N GLU A 11 4.86 -14.85 -11.14
CA GLU A 11 6.22 -14.59 -10.63
C GLU A 11 6.53 -13.11 -10.41
N SER A 12 5.74 -12.21 -10.98
CA SER A 12 5.94 -10.75 -10.92
C SER A 12 4.69 -10.01 -10.43
N THR A 13 3.69 -10.70 -9.91
CA THR A 13 2.46 -10.08 -9.40
C THR A 13 2.62 -9.59 -7.96
N LEU A 14 1.58 -8.97 -7.41
CA LEU A 14 1.49 -8.69 -5.98
C LEU A 14 1.28 -9.98 -5.19
N GLU A 15 1.99 -10.09 -4.08
CA GLU A 15 1.80 -11.11 -3.06
C GLU A 15 1.31 -10.49 -1.76
N PHE A 16 0.48 -11.23 -1.03
CA PHE A 16 -0.16 -10.80 0.21
C PHE A 16 0.01 -11.86 1.28
N LEU A 17 0.44 -11.45 2.47
CA LEU A 17 0.38 -12.33 3.63
C LEU A 17 -1.04 -12.36 4.17
N ALA A 18 -1.74 -13.49 4.01
CA ALA A 18 -3.14 -13.63 4.43
C ALA A 18 -3.30 -13.35 5.93
N GLY A 19 -4.31 -12.55 6.29
CA GLY A 19 -4.62 -12.22 7.69
C GLY A 19 -3.71 -11.18 8.34
N SER A 20 -2.61 -10.75 7.70
CA SER A 20 -1.66 -9.77 8.26
C SER A 20 -2.32 -8.43 8.65
N HIS A 21 -3.39 -8.03 7.98
CA HIS A 21 -4.15 -6.83 8.28
C HIS A 21 -4.90 -6.86 9.63
N LEU A 22 -5.06 -8.03 10.24
CA LEU A 22 -5.62 -8.21 11.58
C LEU A 22 -4.54 -8.13 12.68
N GLY A 23 -3.27 -8.12 12.28
CA GLY A 23 -2.13 -8.03 13.18
C GLY A 23 -1.81 -6.60 13.61
N PRO A 24 -0.65 -6.40 14.27
CA PRO A 24 -0.20 -5.07 14.64
C PRO A 24 0.19 -4.25 13.41
N TRP A 25 0.37 -2.95 13.62
CA TRP A 25 0.98 -2.09 12.61
C TRP A 25 2.45 -2.46 12.47
N LEU A 26 2.87 -2.72 11.22
CA LEU A 26 4.23 -3.11 10.90
C LEU A 26 5.03 -1.94 10.35
N MET A 27 6.32 -1.90 10.67
CA MET A 27 7.26 -0.86 10.25
C MET A 27 7.41 -0.88 8.72
N PRO A 28 6.98 0.18 8.01
CA PRO A 28 7.08 0.21 6.56
C PRO A 28 8.55 0.29 6.11
N ARG A 29 8.85 -0.39 5.00
CA ARG A 29 10.21 -0.48 4.42
C ARG A 29 10.26 0.19 3.05
N THR A 30 11.41 0.77 2.69
CA THR A 30 11.61 1.31 1.34
C THR A 30 11.60 0.20 0.30
N PHE A 31 10.93 0.42 -0.85
CA PHE A 31 10.93 -0.53 -1.96
C PHE A 31 12.35 -0.85 -2.45
N GLN A 32 13.21 0.18 -2.50
CA GLN A 32 14.62 0.04 -2.81
C GLN A 32 15.41 -0.10 -1.50
N GLY A 33 16.05 -1.24 -1.29
CA GLY A 33 16.96 -1.46 -0.16
C GLY A 33 16.32 -1.86 1.18
N GLY A 34 14.99 -1.95 1.29
CA GLY A 34 14.32 -2.55 2.46
C GLY A 34 14.53 -1.81 3.78
N GLN A 35 14.82 -0.51 3.74
CA GLN A 35 15.16 0.27 4.93
C GLN A 35 13.92 0.63 5.74
N ALA A 36 13.95 0.44 7.06
CA ALA A 36 12.93 0.99 7.98
C ALA A 36 12.93 2.51 7.86
N LYS A 37 11.74 3.10 7.73
CA LYS A 37 11.61 4.54 7.52
C LYS A 37 10.29 5.08 8.09
N TRP A 38 10.20 6.41 8.14
CA TRP A 38 9.02 7.22 8.46
C TRP A 38 8.60 7.23 9.94
N PHE A 39 8.80 6.14 10.67
CA PHE A 39 8.46 6.07 12.08
C PHE A 39 9.72 5.84 12.94
N PRO A 40 9.72 6.28 14.22
CA PRO A 40 10.81 5.98 15.14
C PRO A 40 11.05 4.47 15.25
N GLU A 41 12.31 4.07 15.40
CA GLU A 41 12.68 2.67 15.61
C GLU A 41 11.95 2.09 16.84
N GLY A 42 11.45 0.86 16.71
CA GLY A 42 10.69 0.17 17.77
C GLY A 42 9.26 0.70 18.02
N SER A 43 8.80 1.73 17.32
CA SER A 43 7.44 2.26 17.50
C SER A 43 6.34 1.40 16.86
N LEU A 44 6.71 0.54 15.90
CA LEU A 44 5.82 -0.38 15.18
C LEU A 44 6.46 -1.77 15.18
N GLY A 45 5.66 -2.82 14.94
CA GLY A 45 6.17 -4.19 14.85
C GLY A 45 7.10 -4.38 13.65
N ASP A 46 8.10 -5.24 13.78
CA ASP A 46 8.95 -5.58 12.64
C ASP A 46 8.28 -6.54 11.66
N LEU A 47 8.74 -6.52 10.41
CA LEU A 47 8.31 -7.49 9.43
C LEU A 47 8.76 -8.90 9.84
N PRO A 48 7.90 -9.93 9.70
CA PRO A 48 8.38 -11.29 9.81
C PRO A 48 9.42 -11.56 8.70
N ASP A 49 10.39 -12.41 8.99
CA ASP A 49 11.36 -12.87 8.00
C ASP A 49 10.69 -13.90 7.08
N ILE A 50 9.92 -13.39 6.11
CA ILE A 50 9.13 -14.22 5.19
C ILE A 50 10.06 -15.05 4.29
N ASP A 51 11.21 -14.49 3.91
CA ASP A 51 12.08 -15.12 2.91
C ASP A 51 12.88 -16.30 3.47
N SER A 52 13.10 -16.40 4.79
CA SER A 52 13.78 -17.56 5.38
C SER A 52 12.92 -18.83 5.43
N ASP A 53 11.59 -18.69 5.49
CA ASP A 53 10.66 -19.82 5.52
C ASP A 53 9.30 -19.46 4.91
N ARG A 54 9.29 -19.21 3.60
CA ARG A 54 8.07 -18.79 2.86
C ARG A 54 6.92 -19.78 2.98
N ASP A 55 7.22 -21.08 3.07
CA ASP A 55 6.21 -22.14 3.13
C ASP A 55 5.46 -22.19 4.47
N SER A 56 6.03 -21.61 5.53
CA SER A 56 5.33 -21.42 6.81
C SER A 56 4.23 -20.35 6.75
N PHE A 57 4.21 -19.52 5.70
CA PHE A 57 3.28 -18.42 5.55
C PHE A 57 2.21 -18.70 4.49
N ARG A 58 0.97 -18.29 4.76
CA ARG A 58 -0.10 -18.30 3.76
C ARG A 58 0.03 -17.08 2.85
N ILE A 59 0.83 -17.20 1.80
CA ILE A 59 1.06 -16.16 0.79
C ILE A 59 0.05 -16.31 -0.36
N LEU A 60 -0.74 -15.27 -0.61
CA LEU A 60 -1.72 -15.22 -1.70
C LEU A 60 -1.19 -14.38 -2.85
N GLY A 61 -1.48 -14.79 -4.08
CA GLY A 61 -1.13 -14.06 -5.29
C GLY A 61 -1.64 -14.80 -6.52
N TRP A 62 -1.90 -14.05 -7.60
CA TRP A 62 -2.51 -14.55 -8.83
C TRP A 62 -1.83 -13.94 -10.04
N ASP A 63 -1.76 -14.68 -11.15
CA ASP A 63 -1.62 -14.09 -12.48
C ASP A 63 -2.83 -13.19 -12.76
N LEU A 64 -2.58 -12.06 -13.41
CA LEU A 64 -3.61 -11.04 -13.65
C LEU A 64 -3.53 -10.56 -15.10
N GLU A 65 -4.70 -10.43 -15.72
CA GLU A 65 -4.87 -9.89 -17.06
C GLU A 65 -5.44 -8.47 -17.01
N PRO A 66 -5.31 -7.66 -18.09
CA PRO A 66 -5.97 -6.38 -18.19
C PRO A 66 -7.50 -6.51 -17.99
N GLY A 67 -8.02 -5.85 -16.96
CA GLY A 67 -9.43 -5.95 -16.54
C GLY A 67 -9.61 -6.57 -15.16
N ASP A 68 -8.62 -7.31 -14.66
CA ASP A 68 -8.63 -7.82 -13.29
C ASP A 68 -8.34 -6.70 -12.28
N ALA A 69 -8.82 -6.86 -11.06
CA ALA A 69 -8.52 -5.94 -9.96
C ALA A 69 -8.36 -6.68 -8.63
N VAL A 70 -7.35 -6.28 -7.86
CA VAL A 70 -7.12 -6.79 -6.51
C VAL A 70 -7.44 -5.69 -5.49
N PHE A 71 -8.31 -6.03 -4.54
CA PHE A 71 -8.66 -5.19 -3.39
C PHE A 71 -8.05 -5.80 -2.13
N PHE A 72 -7.38 -4.97 -1.34
CA PHE A 72 -6.75 -5.38 -0.10
C PHE A 72 -6.75 -4.23 0.91
N HIS A 73 -6.75 -4.57 2.19
CA HIS A 73 -6.74 -3.61 3.29
C HIS A 73 -5.37 -2.91 3.40
N MET A 74 -5.33 -1.64 3.80
CA MET A 74 -4.08 -0.85 3.89
C MET A 74 -3.03 -1.46 4.83
N LEU A 75 -3.46 -2.19 5.86
CA LEU A 75 -2.57 -2.90 6.80
C LEU A 75 -2.12 -4.29 6.30
N THR A 76 -2.59 -4.74 5.13
CA THR A 76 -2.15 -6.04 4.59
C THR A 76 -0.68 -5.93 4.21
N LEU A 77 0.17 -6.78 4.78
CA LEU A 77 1.54 -6.91 4.33
C LEU A 77 1.54 -7.46 2.90
N HIS A 78 2.14 -6.69 2.00
CA HIS A 78 2.17 -7.00 0.59
C HIS A 78 3.51 -6.60 -0.03
N GLY A 79 3.89 -7.31 -1.09
CA GLY A 79 5.09 -7.05 -1.86
C GLY A 79 4.90 -7.51 -3.31
N ALA A 80 5.82 -7.12 -4.19
CA ALA A 80 5.86 -7.67 -5.55
C ALA A 80 7.32 -7.88 -5.93
N ALA A 81 7.60 -8.95 -6.66
CA ALA A 81 8.89 -9.11 -7.30
C ALA A 81 9.08 -8.07 -8.43
N GLY A 82 10.34 -7.90 -8.84
CA GLY A 82 10.68 -7.15 -10.04
C GLY A 82 10.11 -7.82 -11.29
N SER A 83 9.85 -7.02 -12.33
CA SER A 83 9.40 -7.53 -13.63
C SER A 83 10.52 -7.42 -14.66
N ARG A 84 10.68 -8.44 -15.51
CA ARG A 84 11.59 -8.42 -16.67
C ARG A 84 11.03 -7.63 -17.86
N SER A 85 9.71 -7.47 -17.90
CA SER A 85 8.98 -6.71 -18.92
C SER A 85 8.32 -5.47 -18.30
N ARG A 86 7.85 -4.55 -19.14
CA ARG A 86 7.12 -3.37 -18.67
C ARG A 86 5.81 -3.81 -18.01
N ARG A 87 5.62 -3.43 -16.75
CA ARG A 87 4.41 -3.66 -15.94
C ARG A 87 3.78 -2.32 -15.56
N ARG A 88 2.73 -1.89 -16.27
CA ARG A 88 1.96 -0.69 -15.91
C ARG A 88 0.75 -1.08 -15.08
N VAL A 89 0.49 -0.27 -14.05
CA VAL A 89 -0.57 -0.54 -13.09
C VAL A 89 -1.23 0.76 -12.69
N PHE A 90 -2.55 0.74 -12.57
CA PHE A 90 -3.33 1.75 -11.90
C PHE A 90 -3.61 1.37 -10.44
N SER A 91 -3.38 2.29 -9.51
CA SER A 91 -3.61 2.06 -8.08
C SER A 91 -4.50 3.16 -7.51
N VAL A 92 -5.57 2.74 -6.82
CA VAL A 92 -6.52 3.63 -6.16
C VAL A 92 -6.59 3.27 -4.68
N ARG A 93 -6.53 4.28 -3.83
CA ARG A 93 -6.70 4.17 -2.39
C ARG A 93 -8.06 4.75 -2.02
N PHE A 94 -8.83 3.96 -1.30
CA PHE A 94 -10.09 4.38 -0.71
C PHE A 94 -9.83 4.62 0.78
N ILE A 95 -10.42 5.68 1.31
CA ILE A 95 -10.38 6.04 2.71
C ILE A 95 -11.81 6.03 3.25
N GLY A 96 -11.97 5.68 4.52
CA GLY A 96 -13.28 5.69 5.18
C GLY A 96 -13.73 7.11 5.51
N ASP A 97 -15.03 7.27 5.78
CA ASP A 97 -15.64 8.54 6.16
C ASP A 97 -15.09 9.09 7.51
N ASP A 98 -14.51 8.22 8.33
CA ASP A 98 -13.86 8.54 9.60
C ASP A 98 -12.37 8.92 9.46
N ALA A 99 -11.82 8.85 8.24
CA ALA A 99 -10.42 9.19 7.99
C ALA A 99 -10.15 10.68 8.23
N ARG A 100 -9.03 10.96 8.89
CA ARG A 100 -8.54 12.32 9.15
C ARG A 100 -7.22 12.55 8.46
N HIS A 101 -7.05 13.75 7.91
CA HIS A 101 -5.81 14.18 7.32
C HIS A 101 -4.71 14.26 8.38
N THR A 102 -3.51 13.79 8.03
CA THR A 102 -2.33 13.92 8.87
C THR A 102 -1.22 14.59 8.08
N VAL A 103 -0.75 15.74 8.55
CA VAL A 103 0.40 16.43 7.97
C VAL A 103 1.67 15.68 8.36
N ARG A 104 2.38 15.17 7.36
CA ARG A 104 3.64 14.44 7.56
C ARG A 104 4.83 15.37 7.35
N ASN A 105 5.85 15.23 8.20
CA ASN A 105 7.15 15.89 8.02
C ASN A 105 8.06 15.16 7.00
N TRP A 106 7.49 14.21 6.24
CA TRP A 106 8.14 13.52 5.15
C TRP A 106 7.26 13.57 3.89
N LYS A 107 7.90 13.39 2.73
CA LYS A 107 7.21 13.33 1.44
C LYS A 107 6.29 12.11 1.36
N THR A 108 5.02 12.33 1.03
CA THR A 108 4.02 11.29 0.76
C THR A 108 4.05 10.86 -0.72
N SER A 109 3.42 9.72 -1.05
CA SER A 109 3.35 9.19 -2.42
C SER A 109 1.93 8.73 -2.76
N PRO A 110 1.19 9.43 -3.64
CA PRO A 110 1.59 10.69 -4.28
C PRO A 110 1.68 11.84 -3.26
N GLU A 111 2.52 12.81 -3.57
CA GLU A 111 2.58 14.08 -2.86
C GLU A 111 1.51 15.01 -3.46
N PHE A 112 0.76 15.72 -2.59
CA PHE A 112 -0.19 16.75 -3.00
C PHE A 112 0.37 18.12 -2.64
N THR A 113 1.01 18.77 -3.61
CA THR A 113 1.64 20.09 -3.40
C THR A 113 0.64 21.10 -2.88
N GLY A 114 0.97 21.75 -1.75
CA GLY A 114 0.14 22.79 -1.14
C GLY A 114 -1.10 22.29 -0.39
N LEU A 115 -1.32 20.98 -0.28
CA LEU A 115 -2.49 20.43 0.41
C LEU A 115 -2.51 20.79 1.89
N ALA A 116 -1.37 20.72 2.59
CA ALA A 116 -1.32 21.00 4.04
C ALA A 116 -1.74 22.44 4.41
N ALA A 117 -1.67 23.38 3.47
CA ALA A 117 -2.15 24.75 3.68
C ALA A 117 -3.68 24.89 3.49
N GLN A 118 -4.31 23.95 2.79
CA GLN A 118 -5.75 23.94 2.49
C GLN A 118 -6.53 22.96 3.37
N LEU A 119 -5.88 21.85 3.76
CA LEU A 119 -6.42 20.82 4.62
C LEU A 119 -5.47 20.67 5.82
N PRO A 120 -5.76 21.30 6.96
CA PRO A 120 -4.91 21.23 8.15
C PRO A 120 -4.78 19.83 8.75
N ASP A 121 -3.94 19.67 9.76
CA ASP A 121 -3.80 18.41 10.49
C ASP A 121 -5.07 18.07 11.30
N GLY A 122 -5.47 16.80 11.32
CA GLY A 122 -6.56 16.27 12.14
C GLY A 122 -7.97 16.48 11.59
N VAL A 123 -8.16 17.21 10.50
CA VAL A 123 -9.49 17.46 9.91
C VAL A 123 -9.93 16.30 9.00
N PRO A 124 -11.25 16.08 8.79
CA PRO A 124 -11.74 15.11 7.81
C PRO A 124 -11.25 15.42 6.38
N PHE A 125 -11.26 14.43 5.50
CA PHE A 125 -10.90 14.58 4.08
C PHE A 125 -12.01 15.24 3.24
N ASP A 126 -12.44 16.44 3.62
CA ASP A 126 -13.39 17.26 2.86
C ASP A 126 -12.64 18.27 1.97
N HIS A 127 -12.27 17.84 0.77
CA HIS A 127 -11.53 18.67 -0.20
C HIS A 127 -11.67 18.11 -1.63
N PRO A 128 -11.68 18.94 -2.70
CA PRO A 128 -11.88 18.48 -4.09
C PRO A 128 -10.88 17.43 -4.61
N LEU A 129 -9.72 17.30 -3.96
CA LEU A 129 -8.73 16.26 -4.27
C LEU A 129 -9.09 14.87 -3.71
N PHE A 130 -10.11 14.80 -2.85
CA PHE A 130 -10.63 13.57 -2.23
C PHE A 130 -12.14 13.48 -2.52
N PRO A 131 -12.52 13.27 -3.79
CA PRO A 131 -13.93 13.20 -4.17
C PRO A 131 -14.62 11.99 -3.52
N LEU A 132 -15.92 12.15 -3.22
CA LEU A 132 -16.76 11.04 -2.81
C LEU A 132 -16.93 10.03 -3.97
N LEU A 133 -16.92 8.74 -3.63
CA LEU A 133 -17.09 7.67 -4.63
C LEU A 133 -18.52 7.61 -5.17
N THR A 134 -19.49 7.93 -4.33
CA THR A 134 -20.92 7.98 -4.66
C THR A 134 -21.56 9.13 -3.91
N SER A 135 -22.64 9.67 -4.48
CA SER A 135 -23.50 10.72 -3.90
C SER A 135 -24.81 10.14 -3.39
#